data_AF-A0AAW4BG39-F1
#
_entry.id   AF-A0AAW4BG39-F1
#
_cell.length_a   1.000
_cell.length_b   1.000
_cell.length_c   1.000
_cell.angle_alpha   90.00
_cell.angle_beta   90.00
_cell.angle_gamma   90.00
#
_symmetry.space_group_name_H-M   'P 1'
#
loop_
_entity.id
_entity.type
_entity.pdbx_description
1 polymer ?
#
loop_
_entity_poly.entity_id
_entity_poly.type
_entity_poly.pdbx_seq_one_letter_code
_entity_poly.pdbx_strand_id
1 'polypeptide(L)' 'MYATQAIEKINEKLKTQHNINLTNCICNNKDFNSIVIQYKKGFMTLEDATLAVKNTIIQNLSNE' A
#
# COMPACT_ATOMS: atom_id res chain seq x y z
N MET A 1 -2.28 -10.90 12.44
CA MET A 1 -0.95 -10.43 12.87
C MET A 1 0.01 -10.15 11.72
N TYR A 2 0.24 -11.05 10.75
CA TYR A 2 1.23 -10.82 9.67
C TYR A 2 0.86 -9.80 8.58
N ALA A 3 -0.43 -9.52 8.36
CA ALA A 3 -0.84 -8.49 7.40
C ALA A 3 -0.48 -7.08 7.88
N THR A 4 -0.48 -6.87 9.20
CA THR A 4 -0.20 -5.59 9.85
C THR A 4 1.25 -5.12 9.60
N GLN A 5 2.23 -6.01 9.72
CA GLN A 5 3.64 -5.68 9.46
C GLN A 5 3.92 -5.33 7.98
N ALA A 6 3.23 -5.98 7.04
CA ALA A 6 3.36 -5.68 5.63
C ALA A 6 2.81 -4.27 5.30
N ILE A 7 1.66 -3.94 5.88
CA ILE A 7 1.03 -2.62 5.77
C ILE A 7 1.93 -1.54 6.38
N GLU A 8 2.49 -1.78 7.56
CA GLU A 8 3.38 -0.83 8.24
C GLU A 8 4.64 -0.53 7.40
N LYS A 9 5.29 -1.55 6.83
CA LYS A 9 6.47 -1.37 5.97
C LYS A 9 6.15 -0.56 4.71
N ILE A 10 5.02 -0.84 4.08
CA ILE A 10 4.56 -0.09 2.90
C ILE A 10 4.23 1.36 3.29
N ASN A 11 3.58 1.57 4.43
CA ASN A 11 3.24 2.90 4.94
C ASN A 11 4.48 3.74 5.30
N GLU A 12 5.46 3.17 5.99
CA GLU A 12 6.72 3.85 6.26
C GLU A 12 7.43 4.25 4.97
N LYS A 13 7.50 3.36 3.98
CA LYS A 13 8.17 3.66 2.72
C LYS A 13 7.43 4.73 1.91
N LEU A 14 6.10 4.69 1.88
CA LEU A 14 5.26 5.75 1.27
C LEU A 14 5.44 7.11 1.96
N LYS A 15 5.49 7.12 3.29
CA LYS A 15 5.68 8.34 4.07
C LYS A 15 7.07 8.93 3.82
N THR A 16 8.10 8.09 3.78
CA THR A 16 9.49 8.53 3.64
C THR A 16 9.85 8.94 2.21
N GLN A 17 9.36 8.22 1.20
CA GLN A 17 9.72 8.47 -0.21
C GLN A 17 8.73 9.37 -0.96
N HIS A 18 7.47 9.41 -0.53
CA HIS A 18 6.41 10.10 -1.27
C HIS A 18 5.62 11.09 -0.43
N ASN A 19 5.92 11.24 0.87
CA ASN A 19 5.16 12.06 1.81
C ASN A 19 3.66 11.72 1.84
N ILE A 20 3.32 10.46 1.55
CA ILE A 20 1.96 9.94 1.54
C ILE A 20 1.73 9.20 2.87
N ASN A 21 0.64 9.51 3.56
CA ASN A 21 0.21 8.80 4.76
C ASN A 21 -0.99 7.91 4.44
N LEU A 22 -0.84 6.59 4.58
CA LEU A 22 -1.99 5.67 4.56
C LEU A 22 -2.80 5.89 5.84
N THR A 23 -3.71 6.86 5.83
CA THR A 23 -4.77 6.91 6.84
C THR A 23 -5.75 5.76 6.62
N ASN A 24 -6.49 5.37 7.67
CA ASN A 24 -7.40 4.20 7.75
C ASN A 24 -8.37 3.97 6.57
N CYS A 25 -8.50 4.93 5.65
CA CYS A 25 -9.39 4.89 4.50
C CYS A 25 -9.05 3.74 3.51
N ILE A 26 -7.79 3.34 3.40
CA ILE A 26 -7.34 2.45 2.31
C ILE A 26 -7.38 0.96 2.70
N CYS A 27 -7.51 0.63 3.99
CA CYS A 27 -7.63 -0.76 4.46
C CYS A 27 -8.87 -1.51 3.92
N ASN A 28 -9.92 -0.78 3.50
CA ASN A 28 -11.11 -1.36 2.87
C ASN A 28 -11.02 -1.47 1.34
N ASN A 29 -9.95 -0.95 0.72
CA ASN A 29 -9.77 -1.05 -0.71
C ASN A 29 -9.31 -2.48 -1.08
N LYS A 30 -10.09 -3.16 -1.94
CA LYS A 30 -9.79 -4.54 -2.40
C LYS A 30 -8.44 -4.63 -3.12
N ASP A 31 -8.08 -3.60 -3.88
CA ASP A 31 -6.82 -3.55 -4.64
C ASP A 31 -5.63 -3.39 -3.69
N PHE A 32 -5.76 -2.52 -2.69
CA PHE A 32 -4.75 -2.39 -1.63
C PHE A 32 -4.51 -3.73 -0.90
N ASN A 33 -5.59 -4.40 -0.48
CA ASN A 33 -5.48 -5.70 0.19
C ASN A 33 -4.84 -6.77 -0.70
N SER A 34 -5.14 -6.75 -2.01
CA SER A 34 -4.50 -7.64 -2.99
C SER A 34 -2.99 -7.41 -3.07
N ILE A 35 -2.56 -6.14 -3.14
CA ILE A 35 -1.13 -5.76 -3.21
C ILE A 35 -0.38 -6.21 -1.94
N VAL A 36 -0.95 -5.95 -0.75
CA VAL A 36 -0.38 -6.38 0.53
C VAL A 36 -0.23 -7.90 0.60
N ILE A 37 -1.21 -8.66 0.08
CA ILE A 37 -1.14 -10.12 0.03
C ILE A 37 -0.03 -10.60 -0.91
N GLN A 38 0.13 -9.98 -2.09
CA GLN A 38 1.18 -10.34 -3.04
C GLN A 38 2.58 -10.07 -2.48
N TYR A 39 2.78 -8.91 -1.86
CA TYR A 39 4.02 -8.60 -1.14
C TYR A 39 4.31 -9.60 -0.04
N LYS A 40 3.30 -9.92 0.79
CA LYS A 40 3.45 -10.90 1.87
C LYS A 40 3.83 -12.29 1.36
N LYS A 41 3.29 -12.71 0.22
CA LYS A 41 3.61 -14.01 -0.39
C LYS A 41 4.95 -14.03 -1.11
N GLY A 42 5.66 -12.90 -1.19
CA GLY A 42 6.94 -12.78 -1.88
C GLY A 42 6.83 -12.73 -3.40
N PHE A 43 5.62 -12.54 -3.94
CA PHE A 43 5.41 -12.38 -5.39
C PHE A 43 5.81 -11.00 -5.91
N MET A 44 6.00 -10.05 -5.00
CA MET A 44 6.40 -8.69 -5.33
C MET A 44 7.37 -8.15 -4.29
N THR A 45 8.24 -7.22 -4.70
CA THR A 45 9.18 -6.58 -3.79
C THR A 45 8.50 -5.47 -2.97
N LEU A 46 9.15 -5.00 -1.91
CA LEU A 46 8.64 -3.87 -1.14
C LEU A 46 8.51 -2.60 -2.00
N GLU A 47 9.38 -2.45 -2.99
CA GLU A 47 9.41 -1.30 -3.89
C GLU A 47 8.22 -1.33 -4.87
N ASP A 48 7.98 -2.48 -5.49
CA ASP A 48 6.82 -2.68 -6.37
C ASP A 48 5.51 -2.52 -5.62
N ALA A 49 5.44 -3.05 -4.39
CA ALA A 49 4.26 -2.91 -3.53
C ALA A 49 3.97 -1.45 -3.21
N THR A 50 5.02 -0.68 -2.89
CA THR A 50 4.92 0.75 -2.57
C THR A 50 4.43 1.55 -3.78
N LEU A 51 4.98 1.28 -4.96
CA LEU A 51 4.57 1.95 -6.19
C LEU A 51 3.12 1.60 -6.58
N ALA A 52 2.74 0.32 -6.47
CA ALA A 52 1.39 -0.14 -6.74
C ALA A 52 0.37 0.53 -5.80
N VAL A 53 0.66 0.55 -4.49
CA VAL A 53 -0.20 1.24 -3.52
C VAL A 53 -0.30 2.73 -3.81
N LYS A 54 0.81 3.40 -4.13
CA LYS A 54 0.80 4.81 -4.52
C LYS A 54 -0.14 5.06 -5.71
N ASN A 55 -0.06 4.23 -6.75
CA ASN A 55 -0.92 4.35 -7.93
C ASN A 55 -2.39 4.13 -7.58
N THR A 56 -2.69 3.13 -6.74
CA THR A 56 -4.06 2.90 -6.23
C THR A 56 -4.57 4.10 -5.43
N ILE A 57 -3.74 4.73 -4.60
CA ILE A 57 -4.13 5.94 -3.84
C ILE A 57 -4.43 7.11 -4.78
N ILE A 58 -3.55 7.37 -5.76
CA ILE A 58 -3.73 8.46 -6.74
C ILE A 58 -5.02 8.26 -7.55
N GLN A 59 -5.29 7.04 -8.00
CA GLN A 59 -6.52 6.74 -8.75
C GLN A 59 -7.80 6.96 -7.93
N ASN A 60 -7.77 6.74 -6.61
CA ASN A 60 -8.94 7.01 -5.77
C ASN A 60 -9.11 8.53 -5.49
N LEU A 61 -8.02 9.29 -5.38
CA LEU A 61 -8.05 10.74 -5.20
C LEU A 61 -8.50 11.51 -6.46
N SER A 62 -8.33 10.94 -7.66
CA SER A 62 -8.78 11.54 -8.92
C SER A 62 -10.26 11.28 -9.26
N ASN A 63 -10.97 10.50 -8.44
CA ASN A 63 -12.40 10.17 -8.64
C ASN A 63 -13.34 10.91 -7.67
N GLU A 64 -12.82 11.88 -6.89
CA GLU A 64 -13.60 12.88 -6.15
C GLU A 64 -13.63 14.21 -6.91
#